data_AF-A0A559R877-F1
#
_entry.id   AF-A0A559R877-F1
#
_cell.length_a   1.000
_cell.length_b   1.000
_cell.length_c   1.000
_cell.angle_alpha   90.00
_cell.angle_beta   90.00
_cell.angle_gamma   90.00
#
_symmetry.space_group_name_H-M   'P 1'
#
loop_
_entity.id
_entity.type
_entity.pdbx_description
1 polymer ?
#
loop_
_entity_poly.entity_id
_entity_poly.type
_entity_poly.pdbx_seq_one_letter_code
_entity_poly.pdbx_strand_id
1 'polypeptide(L)'
;MKTVLLLLSILVSSYSLAQDKNTHYYTFNLKKEITKDEFEKIYSNYDTYQNVVEIRKNDSTIIKMFHPRKQFDVLDPIVLDSLKGYLNYLTNKKNVFKDYIVINYFSGNEPYEAFNSDTKSYVVDKGYVKKINKLLNCNQFSIYKEKKDIKYFEDKKLWIKDDLGVIKNLFFYYQIPYGSFVIIKSDGTFISLHGEHNKDMVYEIAEEIKKDIKKVEHYTYDFKQKIEPSEFDSLLNYNNNSTRNFELNFESDSIFYKMIHPARRYGVLKKHQIDSVKNYINKISKTQNTFKDYIVINYNSGDAPNKDLNSESRAYIYNPDYQKQLNTIIDCNQFWVFKDDKNIKYRNKKNINWIKDEASVFKNLFFKYQIPYGSFVIIKSDGRYIVNYGEYSPNMVYDIAKEVSGQSNNQETSSTNLSKIEAFKANQNFTITKPHDWFEVFHHGYVGYTPIQPNDNHFKTIVSVFQHNLNTKALPFNTFVDNQIKQYKDVVSIYNASLKEVNNHLGTVYIHEFETETHQVIVMYFQNNGHYYQYKYSALDKSFKKYLNSALLILDSISFK
;
A
#
# COMPACT_ATOMS: atom_id res chain seq x y z
N MET A 1 7.18 66.49 -10.54
CA MET A 1 5.80 65.99 -10.40
C MET A 1 5.51 64.76 -11.28
N LYS A 2 5.80 64.79 -12.59
CA LYS A 2 5.58 63.64 -13.50
C LYS A 2 6.32 62.36 -13.08
N THR A 3 7.56 62.47 -12.60
CA THR A 3 8.38 61.32 -12.15
C THR A 3 7.84 60.68 -10.86
N VAL A 4 7.28 61.49 -9.97
CA VAL A 4 6.68 61.01 -8.71
C VAL A 4 5.34 60.30 -8.98
N LEU A 5 4.53 60.82 -9.92
CA LEU A 5 3.31 60.16 -10.37
C LEU A 5 3.58 58.84 -11.09
N LEU A 6 4.68 58.74 -11.85
CA LEU A 6 5.10 57.50 -12.51
C LEU A 6 5.55 56.44 -11.49
N LEU A 7 6.31 56.85 -10.46
CA LEU A 7 6.71 55.94 -9.38
C LEU A 7 5.52 55.49 -8.53
N LEU A 8 4.54 56.37 -8.25
CA LEU A 8 3.32 56.00 -7.54
C LEU A 8 2.45 55.04 -8.35
N SER A 9 2.36 55.22 -9.67
CA SER A 9 1.57 54.33 -10.54
C SER A 9 2.25 52.95 -10.72
N ILE A 10 3.58 52.90 -10.76
CA ILE A 10 4.33 51.64 -10.72
C ILE A 10 4.10 50.92 -9.37
N LEU A 11 4.22 51.64 -8.23
CA LEU A 11 3.96 51.10 -6.90
C LEU A 11 2.52 50.55 -6.76
N VAL A 12 1.51 51.30 -7.22
CA VAL A 12 0.11 50.86 -7.21
C VAL A 12 -0.10 49.64 -8.12
N SER A 13 0.55 49.58 -9.28
CA SER A 13 0.47 48.41 -10.19
C SER A 13 1.14 47.15 -9.61
N SER A 14 2.23 47.30 -8.84
CA SER A 14 2.88 46.20 -8.13
C SER A 14 2.12 45.73 -6.89
N TYR A 15 1.28 46.59 -6.28
CA TYR A 15 0.35 46.18 -5.22
C TYR A 15 -0.91 45.50 -5.78
N SER A 16 -1.33 45.79 -7.01
CA SER A 16 -2.47 45.12 -7.67
C SER A 16 -2.12 43.73 -8.24
N LEU A 17 -0.84 43.37 -8.37
CA LEU A 17 -0.38 41.99 -8.56
C LEU A 17 -0.25 41.26 -7.21
N ALA A 18 -1.18 41.53 -6.28
CA ALA A 18 -1.31 40.81 -5.02
C ALA A 18 -1.68 39.34 -5.30
N GLN A 19 -0.64 38.50 -5.41
CA GLN A 19 -0.59 37.05 -5.20
C GLN A 19 -1.85 36.28 -5.63
N ASP A 20 -1.89 35.89 -6.91
CA ASP A 20 -2.63 34.67 -7.26
C ASP A 20 -2.02 33.52 -6.46
N LYS A 21 -2.77 33.03 -5.47
CA LYS A 21 -2.30 31.97 -4.59
C LYS A 21 -2.14 30.70 -5.40
N ASN A 22 -0.94 30.12 -5.41
CA ASN A 22 -0.70 28.84 -6.07
C ASN A 22 -1.64 27.79 -5.49
N THR A 23 -2.43 27.16 -6.36
CA THR A 23 -3.39 26.13 -5.97
C THR A 23 -2.82 24.76 -6.26
N HIS A 24 -2.65 23.95 -5.22
CA HIS A 24 -2.22 22.56 -5.32
C HIS A 24 -3.42 21.63 -5.11
N TYR A 25 -3.47 20.56 -5.90
CA TYR A 25 -4.57 19.59 -5.87
C TYR A 25 -4.02 18.23 -5.44
N TYR A 26 -4.67 17.57 -4.49
CA TYR A 26 -4.23 16.28 -3.98
C TYR A 26 -5.34 15.23 -4.03
N THR A 27 -4.94 13.98 -4.25
CA THR A 27 -5.77 12.82 -3.91
C THR A 27 -5.83 12.61 -2.39
N PHE A 28 -6.57 11.60 -1.95
CA PHE A 28 -6.84 11.31 -0.54
C PHE A 28 -5.61 11.40 0.38
N ASN A 29 -5.72 12.18 1.46
CA ASN A 29 -4.71 12.34 2.52
C ASN A 29 -3.32 12.83 2.06
N LEU A 30 -3.26 13.77 1.10
CA LEU A 30 -2.01 14.37 0.58
C LEU A 30 -1.04 13.35 -0.04
N LYS A 31 -1.53 12.16 -0.41
CA LYS A 31 -0.68 11.05 -0.87
C LYS A 31 -0.09 11.28 -2.25
N LYS A 32 -0.81 11.97 -3.14
CA LYS A 32 -0.37 12.29 -4.50
C LYS A 32 -0.90 13.65 -4.92
N GLU A 33 0.01 14.53 -5.32
CA GLU A 33 -0.34 15.76 -6.02
C GLU A 33 -0.81 15.41 -7.44
N ILE A 34 -1.94 15.98 -7.85
CA ILE A 34 -2.56 15.79 -9.15
C ILE A 34 -2.74 17.13 -9.84
N THR A 35 -2.93 17.10 -11.14
CA THR A 35 -3.22 18.31 -11.92
C THR A 35 -4.64 18.81 -11.64
N LYS A 36 -4.88 20.09 -11.95
CA LYS A 36 -6.23 20.68 -11.90
C LYS A 36 -7.24 19.87 -12.72
N ASP A 37 -6.87 19.48 -13.94
CA ASP A 37 -7.76 18.76 -14.85
C ASP A 37 -8.08 17.34 -14.33
N GLU A 38 -7.09 16.66 -13.73
CA GLU A 38 -7.31 15.38 -13.04
C GLU A 38 -8.26 15.55 -11.86
N PHE A 39 -8.06 16.59 -11.05
CA PHE A 39 -8.94 16.90 -9.93
C PHE A 39 -10.36 17.20 -10.41
N GLU A 40 -10.55 18.02 -11.44
CA GLU A 40 -11.85 18.37 -12.00
C GLU A 40 -12.55 17.16 -12.63
N LYS A 41 -11.81 16.24 -13.25
CA LYS A 41 -12.35 14.99 -13.79
C LYS A 41 -12.78 14.01 -12.68
N ILE A 42 -12.05 13.95 -11.58
CA ILE A 42 -12.47 13.21 -10.39
C ILE A 42 -13.71 13.88 -9.79
N TYR A 43 -13.69 15.22 -9.69
CA TYR A 43 -14.77 16.04 -9.14
C TYR A 43 -16.06 15.99 -9.98
N SER A 44 -15.98 15.85 -11.30
CA SER A 44 -17.16 15.78 -12.18
C SER A 44 -17.84 14.41 -12.17
N ASN A 45 -17.09 13.35 -11.88
CA ASN A 45 -17.61 11.99 -11.66
C ASN A 45 -17.81 11.69 -10.17
N TYR A 46 -17.80 12.72 -9.34
CA TYR A 46 -17.65 12.61 -7.89
C TYR A 46 -18.98 12.31 -7.22
N ASP A 47 -19.04 11.18 -6.54
CA ASP A 47 -20.12 10.93 -5.61
C ASP A 47 -19.87 11.70 -4.31
N THR A 48 -20.55 12.83 -4.15
CA THR A 48 -20.50 13.67 -2.95
C THR A 48 -21.02 12.93 -1.70
N TYR A 49 -21.71 11.80 -1.85
CA TYR A 49 -22.09 10.93 -0.74
C TYR A 49 -20.93 10.07 -0.22
N GLN A 50 -19.91 9.81 -1.05
CA GLN A 50 -18.77 8.96 -0.67
C GLN A 50 -17.55 9.77 -0.23
N ASN A 51 -17.39 10.99 -0.76
CA ASN A 51 -16.18 11.79 -0.54
C ASN A 51 -16.51 13.29 -0.37
N VAL A 52 -15.63 14.04 0.29
CA VAL A 52 -15.73 15.49 0.54
C VAL A 52 -14.43 16.21 0.16
N VAL A 53 -14.51 17.48 -0.23
CA VAL A 53 -13.33 18.28 -0.60
C VAL A 53 -12.96 19.21 0.56
N GLU A 54 -11.73 19.11 1.05
CA GLU A 54 -11.13 20.10 1.94
C GLU A 54 -10.45 21.19 1.11
N ILE A 55 -10.64 22.45 1.52
CA ILE A 55 -9.92 23.60 0.97
C ILE A 55 -9.15 24.28 2.11
N ARG A 56 -7.82 24.27 2.05
CA ARG A 56 -6.96 25.04 2.96
C ARG A 56 -6.41 26.25 2.24
N LYS A 57 -6.51 27.42 2.86
CA LYS A 57 -5.95 28.66 2.35
C LYS A 57 -5.00 29.22 3.39
N ASN A 58 -3.73 29.42 3.03
CA ASN A 58 -2.80 30.25 3.80
C ASN A 58 -2.45 31.49 2.97
N ASP A 59 -1.48 32.31 3.40
CA ASP A 59 -1.18 33.58 2.75
C ASP A 59 -0.70 33.43 1.30
N SER A 60 0.03 32.35 0.97
CA SER A 60 0.65 32.14 -0.35
C SER A 60 0.00 31.05 -1.21
N THR A 61 -0.83 30.18 -0.62
CA THR A 61 -1.17 28.88 -1.21
C THR A 61 -2.61 28.47 -0.91
N ILE A 62 -3.25 27.81 -1.89
CA ILE A 62 -4.51 27.09 -1.73
C ILE A 62 -4.22 25.61 -1.92
N ILE A 63 -4.71 24.76 -1.02
CA ILE A 63 -4.65 23.30 -1.14
C ILE A 63 -6.09 22.80 -1.26
N LYS A 64 -6.37 22.03 -2.32
CA LYS A 64 -7.64 21.31 -2.51
C LYS A 64 -7.39 19.81 -2.46
N MET A 65 -8.15 19.10 -1.64
CA MET A 65 -7.91 17.67 -1.41
C MET A 65 -9.23 16.91 -1.23
N PHE A 66 -9.28 15.68 -1.74
CA PHE A 66 -10.38 14.76 -1.50
C PHE A 66 -10.22 14.00 -0.17
N HIS A 67 -11.31 13.76 0.54
CA HIS A 67 -11.38 12.91 1.74
C HIS A 67 -12.55 11.96 1.67
N PRO A 68 -12.44 10.73 2.20
CA PRO A 68 -13.60 9.88 2.41
C PRO A 68 -14.59 10.61 3.31
N ARG A 69 -15.86 10.67 2.90
CA ARG A 69 -16.93 11.27 3.69
C ARG A 69 -17.24 10.39 4.90
N LYS A 70 -17.12 9.08 4.74
CA LYS A 70 -17.33 8.09 5.79
C LYS A 70 -16.00 7.39 6.09
N GLN A 71 -15.64 7.33 7.36
CA GLN A 71 -14.45 6.65 7.83
C GLN A 71 -14.85 5.59 8.86
N PHE A 72 -14.17 4.46 8.80
CA PHE A 72 -14.27 3.37 9.77
C PHE A 72 -12.87 3.05 10.29
N ASP A 73 -12.71 2.95 11.59
CA ASP A 73 -11.45 2.53 12.21
C ASP A 73 -11.68 2.02 13.65
N VAL A 74 -10.60 1.61 14.32
CA VAL A 74 -10.61 1.19 15.72
C VAL A 74 -9.59 2.01 16.50
N LEU A 75 -10.04 2.68 17.56
CA LEU A 75 -9.13 3.40 18.46
C LEU A 75 -8.23 2.43 19.22
N ASP A 76 -6.96 2.79 19.37
CA ASP A 76 -6.07 2.15 20.33
C ASP A 76 -6.70 2.24 21.76
N PRO A 77 -6.61 1.17 22.58
CA PRO A 77 -7.22 1.17 23.92
C PRO A 77 -6.81 2.36 24.80
N ILE A 78 -5.55 2.80 24.72
CA ILE A 78 -5.03 3.94 25.49
C ILE A 78 -5.66 5.25 24.98
N VAL A 79 -5.83 5.37 23.67
CA VAL A 79 -6.50 6.53 23.04
C VAL A 79 -7.98 6.55 23.41
N LEU A 80 -8.65 5.40 23.39
CA LEU A 80 -10.05 5.27 23.80
C LEU A 80 -10.26 5.68 25.26
N ASP A 81 -9.37 5.25 26.17
CA ASP A 81 -9.46 5.63 27.58
C ASP A 81 -9.16 7.12 27.80
N SER A 82 -8.22 7.67 27.04
CA SER A 82 -7.96 9.12 27.04
C SER A 82 -9.19 9.92 26.57
N LEU A 83 -9.87 9.44 25.52
CA LEU A 83 -11.13 10.03 25.04
C LEU A 83 -12.23 9.98 26.11
N LYS A 84 -12.41 8.84 26.80
CA LYS A 84 -13.37 8.72 27.91
C LYS A 84 -13.06 9.73 29.02
N GLY A 85 -11.80 9.85 29.41
CA GLY A 85 -11.34 10.83 30.40
C GLY A 85 -11.67 12.26 29.98
N TYR A 86 -11.43 12.58 28.70
CA TYR A 86 -11.73 13.91 28.16
C TYR A 86 -13.23 14.23 28.12
N LEU A 87 -14.08 13.27 27.75
CA LEU A 87 -15.54 13.47 27.77
C LEU A 87 -16.10 13.61 29.20
N ASN A 88 -15.52 12.90 30.18
CA ASN A 88 -15.84 13.10 31.59
C ASN A 88 -15.50 14.54 32.03
N TYR A 89 -14.31 15.03 31.64
CA TYR A 89 -13.86 16.40 31.90
C TYR A 89 -14.82 17.44 31.30
N LEU A 90 -15.14 17.31 30.01
CA LEU A 90 -16.03 18.24 29.30
C LEU A 90 -17.44 18.33 29.88
N THR A 91 -17.94 17.25 30.48
CA THR A 91 -19.33 17.15 30.95
C THR A 91 -19.47 17.30 32.46
N ASN A 92 -18.35 17.30 33.19
CA ASN A 92 -18.29 17.18 34.64
C ASN A 92 -19.10 15.97 35.17
N LYS A 93 -19.06 14.84 34.45
CA LYS A 93 -19.73 13.59 34.82
C LYS A 93 -18.71 12.46 34.91
N LYS A 94 -19.00 11.47 35.76
CA LYS A 94 -18.26 10.20 35.80
C LYS A 94 -18.97 9.16 34.94
N ASN A 95 -18.21 8.26 34.32
CA ASN A 95 -18.69 7.12 33.53
C ASN A 95 -19.60 7.52 32.36
N VAL A 96 -19.14 8.46 31.54
CA VAL A 96 -19.85 8.91 30.33
C VAL A 96 -19.93 7.87 29.20
N PHE A 97 -19.39 6.66 29.39
CA PHE A 97 -19.34 5.63 28.35
C PHE A 97 -20.33 4.49 28.70
N LYS A 98 -21.21 4.12 27.76
CA LYS A 98 -22.12 2.95 27.84
C LYS A 98 -21.64 1.85 26.87
N ASP A 99 -22.52 1.26 26.05
CA ASP A 99 -22.07 0.36 24.98
C ASP A 99 -21.56 1.17 23.78
N TYR A 100 -22.12 2.38 23.59
CA TYR A 100 -21.74 3.30 22.52
C TYR A 100 -21.63 4.76 23.00
N ILE A 101 -20.89 5.55 22.24
CA ILE A 101 -20.86 7.02 22.30
C ILE A 101 -21.25 7.56 20.93
N VAL A 102 -22.10 8.58 20.92
CA VAL A 102 -22.42 9.36 19.71
C VAL A 102 -21.96 10.79 19.96
N ILE A 103 -21.09 11.30 19.09
CA ILE A 103 -20.65 12.70 19.13
C ILE A 103 -21.08 13.37 17.84
N ASN A 104 -21.99 14.32 17.93
CA ASN A 104 -22.26 15.29 16.88
C ASN A 104 -21.26 16.44 17.04
N TYR A 105 -20.47 16.71 16.01
CA TYR A 105 -19.37 17.67 16.04
C TYR A 105 -19.59 18.80 15.04
N PHE A 106 -19.52 20.04 15.51
CA PHE A 106 -19.66 21.22 14.65
C PHE A 106 -18.34 21.98 14.52
N SER A 107 -17.81 22.03 13.29
CA SER A 107 -16.44 22.49 12.98
C SER A 107 -16.33 24.01 12.74
N GLY A 108 -17.46 24.69 12.50
CA GLY A 108 -17.53 26.15 12.43
C GLY A 108 -17.27 26.84 11.11
N ASN A 109 -17.05 26.09 10.05
CA ASN A 109 -16.64 26.63 8.76
C ASN A 109 -17.80 26.69 7.76
N GLU A 110 -18.97 27.18 8.17
CA GLU A 110 -20.09 27.35 7.23
C GLU A 110 -19.85 28.56 6.31
N PRO A 111 -20.01 28.41 4.98
CA PRO A 111 -19.77 29.47 4.01
C PRO A 111 -20.97 30.45 3.81
N TYR A 112 -21.95 30.53 4.71
CA TYR A 112 -23.17 31.31 4.45
C TYR A 112 -23.48 32.39 5.50
N GLU A 113 -23.55 33.64 5.05
CA GLU A 113 -24.19 34.76 5.76
C GLU A 113 -25.73 34.65 5.79
N ALA A 114 -26.31 33.65 5.13
CA ALA A 114 -27.75 33.48 4.92
C ALA A 114 -28.45 32.55 5.93
N PHE A 115 -27.80 32.16 7.02
CA PHE A 115 -28.50 31.45 8.09
C PHE A 115 -29.44 32.40 8.82
N ASN A 116 -30.75 32.24 8.59
CA ASN A 116 -31.77 32.82 9.44
C ASN A 116 -31.55 32.33 10.88
N SER A 117 -31.67 33.24 11.85
CA SER A 117 -31.26 33.12 13.25
C SER A 117 -31.94 32.01 14.07
N ASP A 118 -32.80 31.21 13.45
CA ASP A 118 -33.79 30.35 14.12
C ASP A 118 -33.71 28.89 13.64
N THR A 119 -32.55 28.45 13.13
CA THR A 119 -32.42 27.07 12.64
C THR A 119 -32.23 26.09 13.80
N LYS A 120 -33.28 25.31 14.10
CA LYS A 120 -33.21 24.19 15.06
C LYS A 120 -32.38 23.04 14.49
N SER A 121 -31.27 22.72 15.15
CA SER A 121 -30.51 21.51 14.81
C SER A 121 -31.28 20.26 15.26
N TYR A 122 -31.31 19.20 14.44
CA TYR A 122 -31.94 17.95 14.86
C TYR A 122 -31.22 17.28 16.03
N VAL A 123 -29.95 17.64 16.30
CA VAL A 123 -29.16 17.02 17.38
C VAL A 123 -29.75 17.32 18.77
N VAL A 124 -30.57 18.38 18.87
CA VAL A 124 -31.31 18.77 20.09
C VAL A 124 -32.78 18.34 20.04
N ASP A 125 -33.24 17.73 18.94
CA ASP A 125 -34.60 17.21 18.80
C ASP A 125 -34.81 15.99 19.72
N LYS A 126 -35.83 16.06 20.59
CA LYS A 126 -36.14 14.99 21.55
C LYS A 126 -36.45 13.64 20.88
N GLY A 127 -37.05 13.66 19.70
CA GLY A 127 -37.36 12.48 18.90
C GLY A 127 -36.09 11.83 18.34
N TYR A 128 -35.15 12.63 17.83
CA TYR A 128 -33.83 12.16 17.40
C TYR A 128 -33.08 11.50 18.57
N VAL A 129 -32.96 12.19 19.70
CA VAL A 129 -32.25 11.67 20.88
C VAL A 129 -32.88 10.36 21.37
N LYS A 130 -34.21 10.28 21.44
CA LYS A 130 -34.92 9.05 21.81
C LYS A 130 -34.69 7.92 20.80
N LYS A 131 -34.72 8.20 19.50
CA LYS A 131 -34.52 7.17 18.47
C LYS A 131 -33.09 6.62 18.51
N ILE A 132 -32.07 7.47 18.62
CA ILE A 132 -30.68 7.01 18.78
C ILE A 132 -30.51 6.18 20.05
N ASN A 133 -31.08 6.59 21.20
CA ASN A 133 -31.02 5.81 22.43
C ASN A 133 -31.78 4.46 22.35
N LYS A 134 -32.79 4.37 21.48
CA LYS A 134 -33.49 3.10 21.20
C LYS A 134 -32.65 2.19 20.29
N LEU A 135 -31.92 2.77 19.33
CA LEU A 135 -31.03 2.04 18.44
C LEU A 135 -29.79 1.57 19.20
N LEU A 136 -29.17 2.44 19.99
CA LEU A 136 -27.90 2.22 20.66
C LEU A 136 -28.05 2.52 22.15
N ASN A 137 -27.57 1.62 23.00
CA ASN A 137 -27.38 1.92 24.42
C ASN A 137 -26.20 2.88 24.59
N CYS A 138 -26.45 4.17 24.40
CA CYS A 138 -25.41 5.18 24.24
C CYS A 138 -25.55 6.37 25.17
N ASN A 139 -24.48 7.17 25.21
CA ASN A 139 -24.53 8.58 25.57
C ASN A 139 -24.26 9.43 24.33
N GLN A 140 -24.91 10.58 24.25
CA GLN A 140 -24.84 11.49 23.10
C GLN A 140 -24.25 12.83 23.53
N PHE A 141 -23.34 13.37 22.73
CA PHE A 141 -22.69 14.66 22.95
C PHE A 141 -22.84 15.54 21.72
N SER A 142 -23.16 16.82 21.93
CA SER A 142 -23.11 17.85 20.89
C SER A 142 -21.92 18.75 21.20
N ILE A 143 -20.86 18.66 20.39
CA ILE A 143 -19.56 19.27 20.66
C ILE A 143 -19.24 20.25 19.53
N TYR A 144 -18.66 21.41 19.87
CA TYR A 144 -18.31 22.44 18.89
C TYR A 144 -16.87 22.93 19.07
N LYS A 145 -16.28 23.45 18.00
CA LYS A 145 -14.92 23.98 18.00
C LYS A 145 -14.82 25.36 18.66
N GLU A 146 -15.49 26.38 18.12
CA GLU A 146 -15.48 27.75 18.64
C GLU A 146 -16.88 28.35 18.83
N LYS A 147 -17.04 29.26 19.80
CA LYS A 147 -18.38 29.79 20.16
C LYS A 147 -19.06 30.55 19.02
N LYS A 148 -18.28 31.14 18.11
CA LYS A 148 -18.79 31.83 16.91
C LYS A 148 -19.54 30.87 15.98
N ASP A 149 -19.22 29.59 16.05
CA ASP A 149 -19.69 28.55 15.15
C ASP A 149 -21.15 28.18 15.45
N ILE A 150 -21.54 28.21 16.72
CA ILE A 150 -22.91 27.90 17.16
C ILE A 150 -23.80 29.14 17.29
N LYS A 151 -23.40 30.29 16.72
CA LYS A 151 -24.08 31.58 16.90
C LYS A 151 -25.55 31.54 16.48
N TYR A 152 -25.89 30.71 15.49
CA TYR A 152 -27.21 30.59 14.87
C TYR A 152 -28.09 29.47 15.43
N PHE A 153 -27.59 28.65 16.35
CA PHE A 153 -28.42 27.64 17.02
C PHE A 153 -29.17 28.26 18.20
N GLU A 154 -30.47 28.01 18.30
CA GLU A 154 -31.33 28.47 19.41
C GLU A 154 -30.89 27.86 20.77
N ASP A 155 -30.42 26.61 20.77
CA ASP A 155 -30.19 25.81 21.98
C ASP A 155 -28.70 25.73 22.41
N LYS A 156 -28.03 26.89 22.49
CA LYS A 156 -26.58 26.99 22.80
C LYS A 156 -26.14 26.30 24.10
N LYS A 157 -27.06 26.09 25.05
CA LYS A 157 -26.77 25.46 26.36
C LYS A 157 -26.51 23.95 26.28
N LEU A 158 -26.90 23.29 25.17
CA LEU A 158 -26.71 21.85 24.97
C LEU A 158 -25.39 21.49 24.26
N TRP A 159 -24.69 22.51 23.74
CA TRP A 159 -23.43 22.36 23.03
C TRP A 159 -22.25 22.55 23.97
N ILE A 160 -21.24 21.68 23.86
CA ILE A 160 -20.04 21.66 24.71
C ILE A 160 -18.82 22.05 23.86
N LYS A 161 -17.97 22.95 24.36
CA LYS A 161 -16.78 23.36 23.64
C LYS A 161 -15.74 22.24 23.67
N ASP A 162 -15.11 21.96 22.54
CA ASP A 162 -13.94 21.07 22.45
C ASP A 162 -12.68 21.81 22.93
N ASP A 163 -12.58 22.05 24.23
CA ASP A 163 -11.59 22.94 24.86
C ASP A 163 -10.13 22.63 24.49
N LEU A 164 -9.78 21.35 24.38
CA LEU A 164 -8.42 20.89 24.04
C LEU A 164 -8.31 20.42 22.58
N GLY A 165 -9.39 20.49 21.80
CA GLY A 165 -9.40 20.04 20.40
C GLY A 165 -9.23 18.53 20.21
N VAL A 166 -9.48 17.71 21.24
CA VAL A 166 -9.26 16.25 21.19
C VAL A 166 -10.22 15.59 20.19
N ILE A 167 -11.50 15.96 20.20
CA ILE A 167 -12.50 15.38 19.27
C ILE A 167 -12.14 15.74 17.84
N LYS A 168 -11.80 17.01 17.61
CA LYS A 168 -11.28 17.48 16.33
C LYS A 168 -10.10 16.64 15.87
N ASN A 169 -9.07 16.49 16.71
CA ASN A 169 -7.82 15.86 16.27
C ASN A 169 -7.96 14.34 16.05
N LEU A 170 -8.86 13.67 16.79
CA LEU A 170 -9.10 12.24 16.63
C LEU A 170 -9.95 11.91 15.41
N PHE A 171 -11.03 12.66 15.18
CA PHE A 171 -12.06 12.26 14.20
C PHE A 171 -12.28 13.27 13.08
N PHE A 172 -11.95 14.55 13.29
CA PHE A 172 -12.30 15.65 12.38
C PHE A 172 -11.12 16.59 12.15
N TYR A 173 -9.94 16.01 11.88
CA TYR A 173 -8.70 16.77 11.72
C TYR A 173 -8.79 17.79 10.58
N TYR A 174 -9.53 17.42 9.52
CA TYR A 174 -9.77 18.22 8.34
C TYR A 174 -10.90 19.22 8.54
N GLN A 175 -10.71 20.44 8.03
CA GLN A 175 -11.68 21.52 8.15
C GLN A 175 -12.79 21.38 7.10
N ILE A 176 -13.74 20.51 7.39
CA ILE A 176 -14.88 20.25 6.49
C ILE A 176 -16.06 21.13 6.95
N PRO A 177 -16.69 21.90 6.03
CA PRO A 177 -17.88 22.69 6.32
C PRO A 177 -19.02 21.83 6.89
N TYR A 178 -19.95 22.47 7.60
CA TYR A 178 -21.13 21.84 8.22
C TYR A 178 -20.80 20.89 9.39
N GLY A 179 -21.86 20.34 10.00
CA GLY A 179 -21.74 19.37 11.10
C GLY A 179 -21.20 18.03 10.61
N SER A 180 -20.40 17.35 11.42
CA SER A 180 -19.91 15.97 11.26
C SER A 180 -20.37 15.13 12.45
N PHE A 181 -20.26 13.81 12.41
CA PHE A 181 -20.52 12.98 13.59
C PHE A 181 -19.65 11.73 13.64
N VAL A 182 -19.55 11.14 14.82
CA VAL A 182 -18.90 9.83 15.04
C VAL A 182 -19.72 9.00 16.01
N ILE A 183 -19.87 7.70 15.71
CA ILE A 183 -20.40 6.70 16.63
C ILE A 183 -19.27 5.75 16.99
N ILE A 184 -19.06 5.54 18.29
CA ILE A 184 -17.93 4.78 18.85
C ILE A 184 -18.50 3.67 19.73
N LYS A 185 -18.06 2.44 19.54
CA LYS A 185 -18.39 1.27 20.36
C LYS A 185 -17.41 1.13 21.53
N SER A 186 -17.79 0.39 22.57
CA SER A 186 -16.99 0.15 23.78
C SER A 186 -15.62 -0.49 23.56
N ASP A 187 -15.44 -1.19 22.44
CA ASP A 187 -14.16 -1.78 22.02
C ASP A 187 -13.26 -0.81 21.23
N GLY A 188 -13.72 0.42 21.00
CA GLY A 188 -12.98 1.45 20.24
C GLY A 188 -13.30 1.50 18.76
N THR A 189 -14.08 0.54 18.24
CA THR A 189 -14.57 0.57 16.85
C THR A 189 -15.42 1.81 16.63
N PHE A 190 -15.20 2.55 15.53
CA PHE A 190 -16.00 3.72 15.23
C PHE A 190 -16.31 3.87 13.74
N ILE A 191 -17.42 4.56 13.47
CA ILE A 191 -17.74 5.12 12.16
C ILE A 191 -17.92 6.62 12.32
N SER A 192 -17.15 7.42 11.57
CA SER A 192 -17.35 8.87 11.44
C SER A 192 -17.91 9.23 10.06
N LEU A 193 -18.75 10.25 10.02
CA LEU A 193 -19.22 10.89 8.80
C LEU A 193 -18.88 12.38 8.85
N HIS A 194 -18.27 12.87 7.77
CA HIS A 194 -17.71 14.20 7.67
C HIS A 194 -18.57 15.11 6.78
N GLY A 195 -18.85 16.31 7.24
CA GLY A 195 -19.65 17.30 6.51
C GLY A 195 -21.16 17.04 6.52
N GLU A 196 -21.90 17.88 5.78
CA GLU A 196 -23.37 18.00 5.84
C GLU A 196 -24.05 16.64 5.86
N HIS A 197 -25.01 16.42 6.75
CA HIS A 197 -25.75 15.17 6.82
C HIS A 197 -27.11 15.38 7.47
N ASN A 198 -28.03 14.45 7.23
CA ASN A 198 -29.34 14.45 7.87
C ASN A 198 -29.39 13.40 9.00
N LYS A 199 -30.44 13.46 9.82
CA LYS A 199 -30.66 12.51 10.92
C LYS A 199 -30.80 11.05 10.48
N ASP A 200 -31.26 10.79 9.25
CA ASP A 200 -31.47 9.44 8.74
C ASP A 200 -30.14 8.73 8.44
N MET A 201 -29.15 9.46 7.92
CA MET A 201 -27.77 8.96 7.77
C MET A 201 -27.15 8.55 9.12
N VAL A 202 -27.47 9.27 10.21
CA VAL A 202 -27.04 8.88 11.56
C VAL A 202 -27.70 7.57 11.99
N TYR A 203 -28.99 7.37 11.69
CA TYR A 203 -29.68 6.12 12.00
C TYR A 203 -29.13 4.93 11.20
N GLU A 204 -28.81 5.14 9.92
CA GLU A 204 -28.20 4.10 9.07
C GLU A 204 -26.83 3.66 9.64
N ILE A 205 -25.97 4.62 9.98
CA ILE A 205 -24.67 4.32 10.59
C ILE A 205 -24.83 3.68 11.98
N ALA A 206 -25.84 4.08 12.76
CA ALA A 206 -26.16 3.46 14.04
C ALA A 206 -26.60 1.99 13.91
N GLU A 207 -27.27 1.60 12.82
CA GLU A 207 -27.56 0.20 12.54
C GLU A 207 -26.36 -0.55 11.98
N GLU A 208 -25.54 0.13 11.17
CA GLU A 208 -24.35 -0.47 10.57
C GLU A 208 -23.30 -0.85 11.61
N ILE A 209 -23.00 0.03 12.58
CA ILE A 209 -21.96 -0.21 13.59
C ILE A 209 -22.27 -1.37 14.55
N LYS A 210 -23.54 -1.84 14.58
CA LYS A 210 -23.94 -3.01 15.37
C LYS A 210 -23.54 -4.33 14.72
N LYS A 211 -23.31 -4.32 13.40
CA LYS A 211 -22.81 -5.52 12.71
C LYS A 211 -21.40 -5.77 13.22
N ASP A 212 -20.96 -7.03 13.30
CA ASP A 212 -19.56 -7.35 13.62
C ASP A 212 -18.68 -6.87 12.45
N ILE A 213 -18.29 -5.60 12.49
CA ILE A 213 -17.41 -5.02 11.50
C ILE A 213 -15.99 -5.43 11.89
N LYS A 214 -15.50 -6.46 11.21
CA LYS A 214 -14.14 -6.96 11.39
C LYS A 214 -13.16 -5.92 10.87
N LYS A 215 -12.06 -5.72 11.60
CA LYS A 215 -10.93 -4.93 11.10
C LYS A 215 -10.46 -5.54 9.78
N VAL A 216 -10.24 -4.72 8.75
CA VAL A 216 -9.69 -5.19 7.48
C VAL A 216 -8.20 -4.92 7.46
N GLU A 217 -7.40 -5.97 7.26
CA GLU A 217 -5.95 -5.83 7.10
C GLU A 217 -5.51 -6.28 5.70
N HIS A 218 -4.59 -5.52 5.12
CA HIS A 218 -4.09 -5.75 3.77
C HIS A 218 -2.65 -6.25 3.82
N TYR A 219 -2.33 -7.27 3.03
CA TYR A 219 -1.03 -7.92 3.01
C TYR A 219 -0.54 -8.19 1.60
N THR A 220 0.78 -8.22 1.42
CA THR A 220 1.43 -8.84 0.27
C THR A 220 1.28 -10.36 0.31
N TYR A 221 1.59 -11.01 -0.81
CA TYR A 221 1.57 -12.46 -0.97
C TYR A 221 2.24 -13.22 0.17
N ASP A 222 1.72 -14.41 0.46
CA ASP A 222 2.14 -15.28 1.57
C ASP A 222 2.10 -14.58 2.95
N PHE A 223 1.31 -13.52 3.12
CA PHE A 223 1.26 -12.68 4.33
C PHE A 223 2.63 -12.10 4.75
N LYS A 224 3.54 -11.89 3.79
CA LYS A 224 4.92 -11.47 4.10
C LYS A 224 5.03 -10.07 4.71
N GLN A 225 4.20 -9.14 4.26
CA GLN A 225 4.25 -7.75 4.67
C GLN A 225 2.83 -7.20 4.75
N LYS A 226 2.52 -6.55 5.86
CA LYS A 226 1.31 -5.73 5.99
C LYS A 226 1.50 -4.44 5.20
N ILE A 227 0.51 -4.07 4.40
CA ILE A 227 0.54 -2.90 3.53
C ILE A 227 -0.69 -2.03 3.77
N GLU A 228 -0.59 -0.77 3.37
CA GLU A 228 -1.70 0.16 3.45
C GLU A 228 -2.77 -0.17 2.38
N PRO A 229 -4.07 0.07 2.64
CA PRO A 229 -5.13 -0.19 1.66
C PRO A 229 -4.87 0.45 0.29
N SER A 230 -4.29 1.66 0.26
CA SER A 230 -3.97 2.35 -1.00
C SER A 230 -2.86 1.66 -1.80
N GLU A 231 -1.89 1.05 -1.12
CA GLU A 231 -0.86 0.26 -1.79
C GLU A 231 -1.46 -1.02 -2.33
N PHE A 232 -2.35 -1.66 -1.57
CA PHE A 232 -3.10 -2.83 -2.01
C PHE A 232 -3.89 -2.56 -3.30
N ASP A 233 -4.68 -1.48 -3.33
CA ASP A 233 -5.48 -1.09 -4.50
C ASP A 233 -4.58 -0.77 -5.71
N SER A 234 -3.43 -0.14 -5.47
CA SER A 234 -2.45 0.15 -6.52
C SER A 234 -1.88 -1.14 -7.11
N LEU A 235 -1.51 -2.11 -6.26
CA LEU A 235 -0.98 -3.41 -6.70
C LEU A 235 -2.04 -4.28 -7.39
N LEU A 236 -3.31 -4.15 -7.00
CA LEU A 236 -4.42 -4.86 -7.65
C LEU A 236 -4.74 -4.27 -9.03
N ASN A 237 -4.72 -2.95 -9.15
CA ASN A 237 -5.02 -2.22 -10.38
C ASN A 237 -3.81 -2.04 -11.32
N TYR A 238 -2.60 -2.38 -10.87
CA TYR A 238 -1.39 -2.29 -11.69
C TYR A 238 -1.48 -3.28 -12.86
N ASN A 239 -1.61 -2.73 -14.07
CA ASN A 239 -1.92 -3.48 -15.28
C ASN A 239 -0.76 -3.37 -16.26
N ASN A 240 0.28 -4.20 -16.08
CA ASN A 240 1.30 -4.36 -17.12
C ASN A 240 0.84 -5.44 -18.10
N ASN A 241 0.26 -5.00 -19.23
CA ASN A 241 0.15 -5.74 -20.49
C ASN A 241 -0.07 -7.26 -20.42
N SER A 242 -0.98 -7.76 -19.55
CA SER A 242 -1.68 -9.08 -19.61
C SER A 242 -1.81 -9.85 -18.29
N THR A 243 -1.22 -9.43 -17.17
CA THR A 243 -1.37 -10.17 -15.89
C THR A 243 -1.79 -9.25 -14.74
N ARG A 244 -3.00 -9.45 -14.22
CA ARG A 244 -3.48 -8.80 -12.98
C ARG A 244 -3.11 -9.65 -11.77
N ASN A 245 -2.71 -9.01 -10.69
CA ASN A 245 -2.59 -9.69 -9.40
C ASN A 245 -3.98 -10.15 -8.92
N PHE A 246 -4.00 -11.18 -8.07
CA PHE A 246 -5.22 -11.74 -7.49
C PHE A 246 -5.45 -11.18 -6.08
N GLU A 247 -6.67 -10.74 -5.79
CA GLU A 247 -7.13 -10.53 -4.41
C GLU A 247 -7.57 -11.88 -3.83
N LEU A 248 -6.93 -12.28 -2.74
CA LEU A 248 -7.31 -13.46 -1.97
C LEU A 248 -7.81 -13.00 -0.59
N ASN A 249 -8.99 -13.50 -0.21
CA ASN A 249 -9.68 -13.11 1.01
C ASN A 249 -9.65 -14.23 2.04
N PHE A 250 -9.33 -13.89 3.29
CA PHE A 250 -9.30 -14.81 4.42
C PHE A 250 -9.99 -14.16 5.62
N GLU A 251 -10.52 -14.98 6.52
CA GLU A 251 -11.31 -14.49 7.64
C GLU A 251 -10.92 -15.22 8.93
N SER A 252 -10.82 -14.46 10.01
CA SER A 252 -10.74 -14.92 11.39
C SER A 252 -11.90 -14.34 12.20
N ASP A 253 -11.99 -14.65 13.49
CA ASP A 253 -13.09 -14.17 14.34
C ASP A 253 -13.16 -12.64 14.43
N SER A 254 -12.02 -11.93 14.39
CA SER A 254 -11.95 -10.47 14.59
C SER A 254 -11.40 -9.67 13.39
N ILE A 255 -10.73 -10.34 12.44
CA ILE A 255 -10.05 -9.69 11.31
C ILE A 255 -10.45 -10.34 10.00
N PHE A 256 -10.73 -9.49 9.00
CA PHE A 256 -10.82 -9.87 7.60
C PHE A 256 -9.51 -9.50 6.90
N TYR A 257 -8.87 -10.47 6.28
CA TYR A 257 -7.59 -10.28 5.62
C TYR A 257 -7.77 -10.25 4.10
N LYS A 258 -7.19 -9.22 3.49
CA LYS A 258 -7.02 -9.12 2.04
C LYS A 258 -5.55 -9.33 1.69
N MET A 259 -5.25 -10.28 0.83
CA MET A 259 -3.89 -10.58 0.39
C MET A 259 -3.75 -10.43 -1.11
N ILE A 260 -2.77 -9.64 -1.56
CA ILE A 260 -2.45 -9.50 -2.98
C ILE A 260 -1.49 -10.62 -3.39
N HIS A 261 -1.90 -11.47 -4.33
CA HIS A 261 -1.10 -12.59 -4.83
C HIS A 261 -0.69 -12.35 -6.28
N PRO A 262 0.62 -12.42 -6.63
CA PRO A 262 1.04 -12.17 -8.00
C PRO A 262 0.56 -13.26 -8.96
N ALA A 263 0.25 -12.87 -10.19
CA ALA A 263 -0.14 -13.82 -11.23
C ALA A 263 1.00 -14.74 -11.68
N ARG A 264 2.24 -14.31 -11.46
CA ARG A 264 3.44 -15.11 -11.73
C ARG A 264 4.35 -15.17 -10.52
N ARG A 265 5.00 -16.31 -10.32
CA ARG A 265 6.04 -16.47 -9.31
C ARG A 265 7.26 -17.16 -9.87
N TYR A 266 8.40 -16.71 -9.39
CA TYR A 266 9.71 -17.25 -9.73
C TYR A 266 10.26 -17.97 -8.50
N GLY A 267 11.01 -19.05 -8.72
CA GLY A 267 11.72 -19.71 -7.64
C GLY A 267 12.76 -20.69 -8.13
N VAL A 268 13.44 -21.31 -7.17
CA VAL A 268 14.49 -22.30 -7.41
C VAL A 268 14.28 -23.47 -6.45
N LEU A 269 14.09 -24.66 -7.00
CA LEU A 269 14.12 -25.91 -6.25
C LEU A 269 15.57 -26.32 -6.02
N LYS A 270 15.87 -26.79 -4.80
CA LYS A 270 17.13 -27.50 -4.52
C LYS A 270 17.14 -28.85 -5.23
N LYS A 271 18.32 -29.39 -5.52
CA LYS A 271 18.51 -30.68 -6.20
C LYS A 271 17.62 -31.81 -5.64
N HIS A 272 17.63 -32.00 -4.32
CA HIS A 272 16.79 -33.03 -3.69
C HIS A 272 15.27 -32.79 -3.88
N GLN A 273 14.82 -31.54 -4.02
CA GLN A 273 13.42 -31.21 -4.30
C GLN A 273 13.07 -31.53 -5.76
N ILE A 274 13.99 -31.28 -6.70
CA ILE A 274 13.84 -31.68 -8.11
C ILE A 274 13.73 -33.21 -8.20
N ASP A 275 14.64 -33.93 -7.53
CA ASP A 275 14.62 -35.39 -7.49
C ASP A 275 13.31 -35.91 -6.89
N SER A 276 12.82 -35.27 -5.83
CA SER A 276 11.51 -35.60 -5.23
C SER A 276 10.35 -35.35 -6.20
N VAL A 277 10.37 -34.24 -6.95
CA VAL A 277 9.37 -33.95 -7.99
C VAL A 277 9.40 -35.01 -9.10
N LYS A 278 10.58 -35.36 -9.61
CA LYS A 278 10.75 -36.39 -10.65
C LYS A 278 10.25 -37.76 -10.19
N ASN A 279 10.63 -38.18 -8.98
CA ASN A 279 10.18 -39.42 -8.38
C ASN A 279 8.65 -39.44 -8.20
N TYR A 280 8.08 -38.32 -7.76
CA TYR A 280 6.64 -38.19 -7.61
C TYR A 280 5.92 -38.27 -8.96
N ILE A 281 6.42 -37.60 -10.00
CA ILE A 281 5.89 -37.69 -11.36
C ILE A 281 5.87 -39.15 -11.84
N ASN A 282 6.98 -39.87 -11.74
CA ASN A 282 7.06 -41.28 -12.16
C ASN A 282 6.04 -42.15 -11.41
N LYS A 283 5.85 -41.88 -10.11
CA LYS A 283 4.84 -42.56 -9.28
C LYS A 283 3.43 -42.30 -9.80
N ILE A 284 3.04 -41.04 -9.98
CA ILE A 284 1.65 -40.68 -10.35
C ILE A 284 1.35 -40.95 -11.83
N SER A 285 2.34 -40.87 -12.72
CA SER A 285 2.18 -41.21 -14.14
C SER A 285 2.23 -42.71 -14.40
N LYS A 286 2.64 -43.52 -13.41
CA LYS A 286 2.86 -44.97 -13.51
C LYS A 286 3.83 -45.36 -14.63
N THR A 287 4.77 -44.47 -14.93
CA THR A 287 5.78 -44.66 -15.98
C THR A 287 7.13 -44.19 -15.48
N GLN A 288 8.19 -44.93 -15.81
CA GLN A 288 9.55 -44.44 -15.61
C GLN A 288 9.90 -43.49 -16.74
N ASN A 289 9.82 -42.19 -16.48
CA ASN A 289 10.08 -41.17 -17.50
C ASN A 289 11.58 -40.86 -17.61
N THR A 290 12.06 -40.71 -18.84
CA THR A 290 13.32 -40.02 -19.11
C THR A 290 13.04 -38.52 -19.13
N PHE A 291 13.49 -37.81 -18.10
CA PHE A 291 13.26 -36.37 -17.97
C PHE A 291 14.19 -35.57 -18.87
N LYS A 292 13.58 -34.69 -19.66
CA LYS A 292 14.21 -33.69 -20.52
C LYS A 292 14.64 -32.47 -19.69
N ASP A 293 15.18 -31.46 -20.37
CA ASP A 293 15.69 -30.23 -19.74
C ASP A 293 14.61 -29.42 -19.03
N TYR A 294 13.36 -29.55 -19.45
CA TYR A 294 12.22 -28.83 -18.86
C TYR A 294 11.07 -29.78 -18.51
N ILE A 295 10.38 -29.47 -17.42
CA ILE A 295 9.14 -30.12 -17.00
C ILE A 295 8.05 -29.07 -16.98
N VAL A 296 6.95 -29.33 -17.69
CA VAL A 296 5.76 -28.48 -17.72
C VAL A 296 4.64 -29.20 -17.00
N ILE A 297 4.13 -28.59 -15.92
CA ILE A 297 2.97 -29.09 -15.19
C ILE A 297 1.81 -28.14 -15.43
N ASN A 298 0.83 -28.57 -16.21
CA ASN A 298 -0.46 -27.89 -16.33
C ASN A 298 -1.35 -28.37 -15.19
N TYR A 299 -1.71 -27.49 -14.27
CA TYR A 299 -2.39 -27.84 -13.03
C TYR A 299 -3.83 -27.33 -13.00
N ASN A 300 -4.79 -28.23 -12.76
CA ASN A 300 -6.18 -27.87 -12.54
C ASN A 300 -6.49 -27.85 -11.03
N SER A 301 -6.87 -26.67 -10.52
CA SER A 301 -7.15 -26.43 -9.10
C SER A 301 -8.56 -26.82 -8.66
N GLY A 302 -9.45 -27.19 -9.59
CA GLY A 302 -10.73 -27.86 -9.29
C GLY A 302 -11.98 -26.97 -9.33
N ASP A 303 -11.89 -25.66 -9.13
CA ASP A 303 -13.06 -24.78 -8.92
C ASP A 303 -13.21 -23.72 -10.03
N ALA A 304 -13.78 -24.11 -11.17
CA ALA A 304 -14.32 -23.14 -12.12
C ALA A 304 -15.70 -22.65 -11.64
N PRO A 305 -16.02 -21.35 -11.70
CA PRO A 305 -17.23 -20.79 -11.10
C PRO A 305 -18.57 -21.16 -11.77
N ASN A 306 -18.61 -22.05 -12.77
CA ASN A 306 -19.85 -22.40 -13.47
C ASN A 306 -20.30 -23.83 -13.16
N LYS A 307 -21.40 -23.93 -12.39
CA LYS A 307 -22.29 -25.09 -12.38
C LYS A 307 -22.99 -25.13 -13.76
N ASP A 308 -23.14 -26.33 -14.32
CA ASP A 308 -23.70 -26.64 -15.66
C ASP A 308 -22.76 -26.51 -16.86
N LEU A 309 -21.73 -27.37 -16.91
CA LEU A 309 -20.86 -27.52 -18.08
C LEU A 309 -21.13 -28.86 -18.79
N ASN A 310 -22.17 -28.90 -19.62
CA ASN A 310 -22.57 -30.08 -20.41
C ASN A 310 -21.76 -30.29 -21.71
N SER A 311 -20.69 -29.53 -21.96
CA SER A 311 -19.90 -29.61 -23.21
C SER A 311 -18.40 -29.59 -22.93
N GLU A 312 -17.59 -30.30 -23.72
CA GLU A 312 -16.13 -30.27 -23.58
C GLU A 312 -15.54 -28.86 -23.83
N SER A 313 -14.53 -28.48 -23.04
CA SER A 313 -13.81 -27.24 -23.22
C SER A 313 -13.13 -27.14 -24.59
N ARG A 314 -13.29 -25.99 -25.26
CA ARG A 314 -12.63 -25.65 -26.54
C ARG A 314 -11.32 -24.89 -26.36
N ALA A 315 -10.71 -24.89 -25.17
CA ALA A 315 -9.49 -24.14 -24.92
C ALA A 315 -8.35 -24.58 -25.86
N TYR A 316 -7.67 -23.61 -26.48
CA TYR A 316 -6.62 -23.86 -27.48
C TYR A 316 -5.41 -24.64 -26.95
N ILE A 317 -5.18 -24.62 -25.63
CA ILE A 317 -4.10 -25.39 -24.96
C ILE A 317 -4.27 -26.92 -25.11
N TYR A 318 -5.43 -27.39 -25.57
CA TYR A 318 -5.71 -28.81 -25.79
C TYR A 318 -5.50 -29.25 -27.26
N ASN A 319 -5.16 -28.32 -28.17
CA ASN A 319 -4.87 -28.63 -29.57
C ASN A 319 -3.49 -29.30 -29.69
N PRO A 320 -3.32 -30.39 -30.47
CA PRO A 320 -2.01 -30.96 -30.79
C PRO A 320 -0.93 -29.94 -31.23
N ASP A 321 -1.31 -28.89 -31.96
CA ASP A 321 -0.38 -27.85 -32.40
C ASP A 321 0.31 -27.14 -31.23
N TYR A 322 -0.36 -27.05 -30.07
CA TYR A 322 0.21 -26.41 -28.89
C TYR A 322 1.46 -27.13 -28.38
N GLN A 323 1.38 -28.45 -28.27
CA GLN A 323 2.53 -29.23 -27.80
C GLN A 323 3.67 -29.22 -28.83
N LYS A 324 3.35 -29.26 -30.13
CA LYS A 324 4.34 -29.15 -31.20
C LYS A 324 5.10 -27.84 -31.11
N GLN A 325 4.40 -26.72 -30.96
CA GLN A 325 5.01 -25.39 -30.85
C GLN A 325 5.79 -25.20 -29.53
N LEU A 326 5.29 -25.72 -28.41
CA LEU A 326 6.04 -25.67 -27.15
C LEU A 326 7.39 -26.41 -27.28
N ASN A 327 7.39 -27.57 -27.94
CA ASN A 327 8.60 -28.36 -28.19
C ASN A 327 9.59 -27.71 -29.17
N THR A 328 9.18 -26.69 -29.96
CA THR A 328 10.15 -25.90 -30.75
C THR A 328 10.85 -24.82 -29.92
N ILE A 329 10.33 -24.51 -28.72
CA ILE A 329 10.89 -23.49 -27.81
C ILE A 329 11.76 -24.16 -26.75
N ILE A 330 11.23 -25.21 -26.11
CA ILE A 330 11.93 -25.96 -25.05
C ILE A 330 11.81 -27.47 -25.25
N ASP A 331 12.88 -28.20 -24.94
CA ASP A 331 12.81 -29.67 -24.87
C ASP A 331 12.20 -30.09 -23.53
N CYS A 332 10.90 -30.42 -23.53
CA CYS A 332 10.16 -30.64 -22.29
C CYS A 332 9.38 -31.97 -22.21
N ASN A 333 9.20 -32.46 -20.99
CA ASN A 333 8.10 -33.37 -20.65
C ASN A 333 6.92 -32.54 -20.14
N GLN A 334 5.72 -32.86 -20.60
CA GLN A 334 4.50 -32.17 -20.20
C GLN A 334 3.55 -33.12 -19.47
N PHE A 335 3.00 -32.67 -18.35
CA PHE A 335 2.06 -33.42 -17.53
C PHE A 335 0.84 -32.57 -17.20
N TRP A 336 -0.34 -33.17 -17.34
CA TRP A 336 -1.62 -32.57 -16.99
C TRP A 336 -2.06 -33.11 -15.64
N VAL A 337 -2.05 -32.27 -14.61
CA VAL A 337 -2.23 -32.68 -13.22
C VAL A 337 -3.45 -32.00 -12.63
N PHE A 338 -4.19 -32.69 -11.75
CA PHE A 338 -5.36 -32.11 -11.09
C PHE A 338 -5.44 -32.42 -9.60
N LYS A 339 -6.01 -31.48 -8.85
CA LYS A 339 -6.27 -31.61 -7.41
C LYS A 339 -7.46 -32.55 -7.14
N ASP A 340 -8.59 -32.24 -7.76
CA ASP A 340 -9.85 -32.98 -7.64
C ASP A 340 -10.55 -33.11 -9.01
N ASP A 341 -11.49 -34.05 -9.09
CA ASP A 341 -12.18 -34.40 -10.32
C ASP A 341 -13.37 -33.48 -10.65
N LYS A 342 -13.65 -32.46 -9.81
CA LYS A 342 -14.89 -31.68 -9.84
C LYS A 342 -15.15 -30.93 -11.14
N ASN A 343 -14.15 -30.79 -12.01
CA ASN A 343 -14.31 -30.21 -13.35
C ASN A 343 -13.46 -30.91 -14.42
N ILE A 344 -12.96 -32.12 -14.14
CA ILE A 344 -12.11 -32.85 -15.09
C ILE A 344 -12.91 -33.34 -16.28
N LYS A 345 -14.16 -33.80 -16.10
CA LYS A 345 -15.03 -34.20 -17.21
C LYS A 345 -15.19 -33.11 -18.28
N TYR A 346 -15.29 -31.85 -17.87
CA TYR A 346 -15.34 -30.69 -18.77
C TYR A 346 -14.03 -30.47 -19.55
N ARG A 347 -12.89 -30.84 -18.97
CA ARG A 347 -11.54 -30.65 -19.52
C ARG A 347 -10.96 -31.93 -20.14
N ASN A 348 -11.72 -33.02 -20.15
CA ASN A 348 -11.25 -34.33 -20.56
C ASN A 348 -11.35 -34.49 -22.07
N LYS A 349 -10.34 -34.03 -22.81
CA LYS A 349 -10.19 -34.33 -24.22
C LYS A 349 -9.56 -35.71 -24.41
N LYS A 350 -9.98 -36.45 -25.46
CA LYS A 350 -9.49 -37.81 -25.77
C LYS A 350 -7.95 -37.94 -25.83
N ASN A 351 -7.23 -36.86 -26.07
CA ASN A 351 -5.77 -36.81 -26.20
C ASN A 351 -5.03 -36.32 -24.95
N ILE A 352 -5.71 -36.09 -23.83
CA ILE A 352 -5.09 -35.57 -22.60
C ILE A 352 -5.20 -36.59 -21.47
N ASN A 353 -4.04 -37.03 -20.98
CA ASN A 353 -3.96 -37.90 -19.82
C ASN A 353 -3.87 -37.05 -18.54
N TRP A 354 -5.01 -36.79 -17.91
CA TRP A 354 -5.09 -36.12 -16.63
C TRP A 354 -4.65 -37.05 -15.48
N ILE A 355 -3.71 -36.58 -14.66
CA ILE A 355 -3.12 -37.33 -13.54
C ILE A 355 -3.50 -36.66 -12.21
N LYS A 356 -3.97 -37.44 -11.23
CA LYS A 356 -4.35 -36.90 -9.92
C LYS A 356 -3.11 -36.58 -9.07
N ASP A 357 -3.10 -35.42 -8.44
CA ASP A 357 -2.09 -35.03 -7.44
C ASP A 357 -2.41 -35.64 -6.07
N GLU A 358 -2.32 -36.97 -5.95
CA GLU A 358 -2.79 -37.74 -4.78
C GLU A 358 -2.19 -37.26 -3.45
N ALA A 359 -0.91 -36.91 -3.43
CA ALA A 359 -0.20 -36.44 -2.23
C ALA A 359 -0.15 -34.91 -2.12
N SER A 360 -0.87 -34.17 -2.97
CA SER A 360 -0.89 -32.70 -2.99
C SER A 360 0.50 -32.06 -3.12
N VAL A 361 1.44 -32.73 -3.80
CA VAL A 361 2.82 -32.26 -3.90
C VAL A 361 2.88 -30.98 -4.73
N PHE A 362 2.23 -30.95 -5.88
CA PHE A 362 2.22 -29.76 -6.73
C PHE A 362 1.38 -28.64 -6.13
N LYS A 363 0.27 -28.99 -5.48
CA LYS A 363 -0.51 -28.04 -4.65
C LYS A 363 0.40 -27.34 -3.64
N ASN A 364 1.17 -28.10 -2.86
CA ASN A 364 1.94 -27.53 -1.76
C ASN A 364 3.20 -26.79 -2.24
N LEU A 365 3.83 -27.24 -3.33
CA LEU A 365 5.03 -26.61 -3.87
C LEU A 365 4.72 -25.33 -4.68
N PHE A 366 3.67 -25.36 -5.51
CA PHE A 366 3.43 -24.31 -6.49
C PHE A 366 2.05 -23.68 -6.36
N PHE A 367 1.01 -24.44 -6.00
CA PHE A 367 -0.40 -23.99 -6.07
C PHE A 367 -1.08 -23.96 -4.70
N LYS A 368 -0.45 -23.30 -3.72
CA LYS A 368 -0.86 -23.30 -2.30
C LYS A 368 -2.28 -22.74 -2.10
N TYR A 369 -2.62 -21.72 -2.88
CA TYR A 369 -3.89 -21.03 -2.79
C TYR A 369 -4.88 -21.48 -3.87
N GLN A 370 -6.14 -21.41 -3.51
CA GLN A 370 -7.26 -21.65 -4.41
C GLN A 370 -7.35 -20.49 -5.40
N ILE A 371 -6.85 -20.69 -6.62
CA ILE A 371 -7.02 -19.73 -7.72
C ILE A 371 -7.87 -20.40 -8.80
N PRO A 372 -9.02 -19.81 -9.21
CA PRO A 372 -9.91 -20.41 -10.20
C PRO A 372 -9.21 -20.75 -11.52
N TYR A 373 -9.83 -21.65 -12.28
CA TYR A 373 -9.35 -22.14 -13.58
C TYR A 373 -8.08 -23.00 -13.50
N GLY A 374 -7.32 -23.08 -14.59
CA GLY A 374 -6.07 -23.86 -14.62
C GLY A 374 -4.88 -22.93 -14.38
N SER A 375 -3.84 -23.41 -13.72
CA SER A 375 -2.53 -22.76 -13.58
C SER A 375 -1.46 -23.63 -14.26
N PHE A 376 -0.22 -23.15 -14.39
CA PHE A 376 0.89 -24.01 -14.81
C PHE A 376 2.22 -23.61 -14.18
N VAL A 377 3.18 -24.53 -14.20
CA VAL A 377 4.58 -24.26 -13.86
C VAL A 377 5.49 -24.85 -14.92
N ILE A 378 6.53 -24.11 -15.29
CA ILE A 378 7.65 -24.63 -16.09
C ILE A 378 8.88 -24.70 -15.18
N ILE A 379 9.46 -25.88 -15.05
CA ILE A 379 10.60 -26.19 -14.18
C ILE A 379 11.78 -26.59 -15.08
N LYS A 380 12.90 -25.91 -14.93
CA LYS A 380 14.16 -26.26 -15.59
C LYS A 380 14.90 -27.33 -14.79
N SER A 381 15.73 -28.12 -15.47
CA SER A 381 16.54 -29.19 -14.87
C SER A 381 17.47 -28.75 -13.74
N ASP A 382 17.86 -27.47 -13.71
CA ASP A 382 18.65 -26.85 -12.63
C ASP A 382 17.81 -26.37 -11.42
N GLY A 383 16.49 -26.52 -11.49
CA GLY A 383 15.56 -26.20 -10.42
C GLY A 383 14.89 -24.84 -10.53
N ARG A 384 15.35 -23.95 -11.42
CA ARG A 384 14.64 -22.70 -11.70
C ARG A 384 13.23 -23.00 -12.21
N TYR A 385 12.24 -22.26 -11.74
CA TYR A 385 10.87 -22.41 -12.22
C TYR A 385 10.13 -21.09 -12.29
N ILE A 386 9.13 -21.04 -13.18
CA ILE A 386 8.15 -19.97 -13.28
C ILE A 386 6.76 -20.59 -13.17
N VAL A 387 5.99 -20.14 -12.18
CA VAL A 387 4.57 -20.49 -12.00
C VAL A 387 3.72 -19.37 -12.56
N ASN A 388 2.69 -19.72 -13.32
CA ASN A 388 1.61 -18.83 -13.71
C ASN A 388 0.30 -19.30 -13.09
N TYR A 389 -0.38 -18.41 -12.38
CA TYR A 389 -1.62 -18.67 -11.67
C TYR A 389 -2.83 -18.19 -12.46
N GLY A 390 -3.91 -18.97 -12.41
CA GLY A 390 -5.17 -18.64 -13.07
C GLY A 390 -5.13 -18.82 -14.59
N GLU A 391 -6.25 -18.51 -15.23
CA GLU A 391 -6.50 -18.77 -16.65
C GLU A 391 -5.38 -18.26 -17.56
N TYR A 392 -4.98 -19.10 -18.52
CA TYR A 392 -3.87 -18.82 -19.43
C TYR A 392 -4.17 -19.29 -20.85
N SER A 393 -3.56 -18.59 -21.81
CA SER A 393 -3.56 -18.96 -23.22
C SER A 393 -2.30 -19.77 -23.59
N PRO A 394 -2.28 -20.46 -24.75
CA PRO A 394 -1.06 -21.07 -25.28
C PRO A 394 0.12 -20.09 -25.38
N ASN A 395 -0.15 -18.86 -25.83
CA ASN A 395 0.87 -17.82 -25.99
C ASN A 395 1.56 -17.50 -24.66
N MET A 396 0.80 -17.41 -23.56
CA MET A 396 1.39 -17.19 -22.23
C MET A 396 2.35 -18.33 -21.84
N VAL A 397 2.05 -19.58 -22.19
CA VAL A 397 2.96 -20.70 -21.94
C VAL A 397 4.22 -20.55 -22.80
N TYR A 398 4.09 -20.19 -24.07
CA TYR A 398 5.23 -19.99 -24.96
C TYR A 398 6.13 -18.85 -24.52
N ASP A 399 5.56 -17.74 -24.07
CA ASP A 399 6.33 -16.59 -23.62
C ASP A 399 7.11 -16.92 -22.34
N ILE A 400 6.49 -17.62 -21.39
CA ILE A 400 7.18 -18.11 -20.19
C ILE A 400 8.22 -19.19 -20.55
N ALA A 401 7.96 -20.04 -21.55
CA ALA A 401 8.92 -21.02 -22.03
C ALA A 401 10.17 -20.36 -22.63
N LYS A 402 10.00 -19.27 -23.40
CA LYS A 402 11.11 -18.45 -23.91
C LYS A 402 11.85 -17.74 -22.78
N GLU A 403 11.13 -17.21 -21.79
CA GLU A 403 11.70 -16.54 -20.62
C GLU A 403 12.58 -17.49 -19.80
N VAL A 404 12.09 -18.69 -19.47
CA VAL A 404 12.84 -19.65 -18.66
C VAL A 404 14.00 -20.30 -19.42
N SER A 405 13.89 -20.41 -20.74
CA SER A 405 14.95 -20.94 -21.59
C SER A 405 16.03 -19.92 -21.96
N GLY A 406 15.77 -18.63 -21.75
CA GLY A 406 16.64 -17.54 -22.17
C GLY A 406 16.55 -17.22 -23.67
N GLN A 407 15.55 -17.77 -24.38
CA GLN A 407 15.24 -17.44 -25.79
C GLN A 407 14.34 -16.22 -25.92
N SER A 408 14.05 -15.52 -24.82
CA SER A 408 13.38 -14.23 -24.88
C SER A 408 14.22 -13.26 -25.75
N ASN A 409 13.63 -12.75 -26.83
CA ASN A 409 14.05 -11.46 -27.36
C ASN A 409 13.87 -10.47 -26.19
N ASN A 410 14.98 -10.16 -25.52
CA ASN A 410 15.01 -9.26 -24.38
C ASN A 410 14.54 -7.88 -24.83
N GLN A 411 13.23 -7.63 -24.75
CA GLN A 411 12.72 -6.27 -24.86
C GLN A 411 11.77 -5.83 -23.76
N GLU A 412 11.31 -6.67 -22.81
CA GLU A 412 10.38 -6.16 -21.78
C GLU A 412 10.65 -6.49 -20.29
N THR A 413 11.52 -7.45 -19.92
CA THR A 413 11.77 -7.74 -18.49
C THR A 413 13.19 -7.45 -17.99
N SER A 414 14.23 -7.53 -18.82
CA SER A 414 15.55 -6.97 -18.45
C SER A 414 15.68 -5.50 -18.84
N SER A 415 15.03 -5.08 -19.93
CA SER A 415 15.01 -3.69 -20.40
C SER A 415 14.36 -2.76 -19.39
N THR A 416 13.38 -3.18 -18.61
CA THR A 416 12.67 -2.33 -17.65
C THR A 416 13.44 -2.12 -16.34
N ASN A 417 14.24 -3.09 -15.88
CA ASN A 417 15.12 -2.90 -14.72
C ASN A 417 16.44 -2.22 -15.10
N LEU A 418 17.09 -2.61 -16.20
CA LEU A 418 18.26 -1.88 -16.71
C LEU A 418 17.90 -0.45 -17.08
N SER A 419 16.79 -0.21 -17.80
CA SER A 419 16.37 1.17 -18.09
C SER A 419 15.97 1.96 -16.85
N LYS A 420 15.38 1.34 -15.81
CA LYS A 420 15.11 2.02 -14.53
C LYS A 420 16.40 2.34 -13.77
N ILE A 421 17.36 1.42 -13.75
CA ILE A 421 18.67 1.63 -13.11
C ILE A 421 19.42 2.75 -13.85
N GLU A 422 19.49 2.67 -15.18
CA GLU A 422 20.11 3.69 -16.04
C GLU A 422 19.40 5.04 -15.92
N ALA A 423 18.07 5.07 -15.99
CA ALA A 423 17.29 6.30 -15.84
C ALA A 423 17.42 6.89 -14.43
N PHE A 424 17.42 6.06 -13.38
CA PHE A 424 17.66 6.55 -12.02
C PHE A 424 19.06 7.16 -11.91
N LYS A 425 20.11 6.42 -12.29
CA LYS A 425 21.51 6.90 -12.27
C LYS A 425 21.72 8.17 -13.11
N ALA A 426 21.02 8.29 -14.24
CA ALA A 426 21.04 9.50 -15.06
C ALA A 426 20.46 10.71 -14.31
N ASN A 427 19.36 10.51 -13.58
CA ASN A 427 18.62 11.56 -12.87
C ASN A 427 19.12 11.87 -11.44
N GLN A 428 20.11 11.15 -10.92
CA GLN A 428 20.72 11.48 -9.63
C GLN A 428 21.83 12.52 -9.76
N ASN A 429 22.03 13.31 -8.71
CA ASN A 429 23.10 14.32 -8.62
C ASN A 429 24.45 13.75 -8.18
N PHE A 430 24.61 12.43 -8.19
CA PHE A 430 25.85 11.76 -7.83
C PHE A 430 26.10 10.54 -8.71
N THR A 431 27.34 10.06 -8.69
CA THR A 431 27.81 8.84 -9.32
C THR A 431 28.42 7.92 -8.27
N ILE A 432 28.36 6.62 -8.52
CA ILE A 432 28.89 5.56 -7.64
C ILE A 432 29.65 4.56 -8.50
N THR A 433 30.76 4.07 -7.96
CA THR A 433 31.46 2.90 -8.50
C THR A 433 31.29 1.73 -7.54
N LYS A 434 30.65 0.67 -8.02
CA LYS A 434 30.47 -0.57 -7.26
C LYS A 434 31.67 -1.50 -7.41
N PRO A 435 31.96 -2.36 -6.42
CA PRO A 435 32.87 -3.49 -6.59
C PRO A 435 32.44 -4.40 -7.76
N HIS A 436 33.40 -5.08 -8.37
CA HIS A 436 33.15 -5.91 -9.55
C HIS A 436 32.15 -7.05 -9.27
N ASP A 437 32.23 -7.65 -8.09
CA ASP A 437 31.43 -8.76 -7.60
C ASP A 437 30.08 -8.33 -7.00
N TRP A 438 29.75 -7.04 -7.05
CA TRP A 438 28.45 -6.52 -6.61
C TRP A 438 27.54 -6.26 -7.80
N PHE A 439 26.24 -6.42 -7.60
CA PHE A 439 25.21 -6.25 -8.60
C PHE A 439 24.34 -5.04 -8.29
N GLU A 440 23.83 -4.38 -9.33
CA GLU A 440 22.86 -3.30 -9.21
C GLU A 440 21.46 -3.89 -9.17
N VAL A 441 20.64 -3.42 -8.23
CA VAL A 441 19.24 -3.85 -8.07
C VAL A 441 18.36 -2.62 -7.86
N PHE A 442 17.21 -2.56 -8.50
CA PHE A 442 16.25 -1.48 -8.29
C PHE A 442 15.20 -1.90 -7.25
N HIS A 443 15.10 -1.16 -6.14
CA HIS A 443 14.17 -1.46 -5.05
C HIS A 443 13.75 -0.18 -4.31
N HIS A 444 12.54 -0.15 -3.75
CA HIS A 444 11.99 1.00 -3.02
C HIS A 444 12.14 2.37 -3.73
N GLY A 445 12.14 2.37 -5.07
CA GLY A 445 12.26 3.59 -5.88
C GLY A 445 13.69 4.11 -6.09
N TYR A 446 14.72 3.34 -5.70
CA TYR A 446 16.12 3.69 -5.90
C TYR A 446 17.00 2.49 -6.30
N VAL A 447 18.24 2.78 -6.70
CA VAL A 447 19.25 1.76 -7.00
C VAL A 447 20.00 1.39 -5.73
N GLY A 448 20.02 0.08 -5.43
CA GLY A 448 20.86 -0.55 -4.43
C GLY A 448 21.94 -1.40 -5.07
N TYR A 449 22.93 -1.76 -4.26
CA TYR A 449 24.09 -2.56 -4.63
C TYR A 449 24.19 -3.74 -3.68
N THR A 450 24.39 -4.94 -4.21
CA THR A 450 24.43 -6.15 -3.38
C THR A 450 25.45 -7.16 -3.90
N PRO A 451 26.19 -7.87 -3.04
CA PRO A 451 27.03 -9.01 -3.46
C PRO A 451 26.18 -10.27 -3.72
N ILE A 452 24.86 -10.19 -3.52
CA ILE A 452 23.92 -11.27 -3.74
C ILE A 452 23.48 -11.23 -5.21
N GLN A 453 23.40 -12.40 -5.84
CA GLN A 453 22.96 -12.51 -7.23
C GLN A 453 21.58 -11.82 -7.41
N PRO A 454 21.31 -11.10 -8.51
CA PRO A 454 20.07 -10.32 -8.68
C PRO A 454 18.77 -11.12 -8.52
N ASN A 455 18.81 -12.43 -8.72
CA ASN A 455 17.67 -13.34 -8.59
C ASN A 455 17.50 -13.92 -7.17
N ASP A 456 18.44 -13.67 -6.28
CA ASP A 456 18.39 -14.05 -4.87
C ASP A 456 17.86 -12.89 -4.01
N ASN A 457 17.50 -13.18 -2.75
CA ASN A 457 17.03 -12.16 -1.82
C ASN A 457 18.17 -11.18 -1.45
N HIS A 458 18.26 -10.08 -2.19
CA HIS A 458 19.26 -9.03 -2.04
C HIS A 458 19.19 -8.31 -0.69
N PHE A 459 18.04 -8.32 0.01
CA PHE A 459 17.92 -7.71 1.34
C PHE A 459 18.81 -8.37 2.41
N LYS A 460 19.34 -9.56 2.15
CA LYS A 460 20.31 -10.22 3.05
C LYS A 460 21.60 -9.40 3.23
N THR A 461 22.00 -8.64 2.22
CA THR A 461 23.17 -7.76 2.24
C THR A 461 23.00 -6.74 1.14
N ILE A 462 22.81 -5.47 1.49
CA ILE A 462 22.59 -4.41 0.51
C ILE A 462 23.18 -3.09 0.97
N VAL A 463 23.68 -2.34 0.00
CA VAL A 463 23.99 -0.92 0.12
C VAL A 463 22.97 -0.13 -0.68
N SER A 464 22.43 0.93 -0.10
CA SER A 464 21.52 1.85 -0.77
C SER A 464 22.05 3.27 -0.63
N VAL A 465 22.03 4.04 -1.72
CA VAL A 465 22.40 5.46 -1.70
C VAL A 465 21.31 6.24 -2.43
N PHE A 466 20.72 7.24 -1.77
CA PHE A 466 19.69 8.06 -2.38
C PHE A 466 19.62 9.46 -1.77
N GLN A 467 19.01 10.36 -2.54
CA GLN A 467 18.67 11.71 -2.12
C GLN A 467 17.28 11.72 -1.48
N HIS A 468 17.11 12.45 -0.39
CA HIS A 468 15.79 12.70 0.19
C HIS A 468 15.09 13.85 -0.54
N ASN A 469 13.86 13.61 -0.99
CA ASN A 469 12.99 14.64 -1.56
C ASN A 469 12.17 15.26 -0.44
N LEU A 470 12.58 16.43 0.07
CA LEU A 470 11.86 17.15 1.10
C LEU A 470 10.96 18.22 0.46
N ASN A 471 9.65 18.12 0.72
CA ASN A 471 8.64 19.09 0.23
C ASN A 471 8.54 20.36 1.11
N THR A 472 9.54 20.65 1.95
CA THR A 472 9.50 21.76 2.93
C THR A 472 10.81 22.54 2.92
N LYS A 473 10.80 23.76 3.48
CA LYS A 473 11.99 24.62 3.63
C LYS A 473 13.15 23.82 4.24
N ALA A 474 14.36 24.02 3.72
CA ALA A 474 15.57 23.33 4.16
C ALA A 474 15.71 23.37 5.70
N LEU A 475 15.67 22.20 6.33
CA LEU A 475 15.84 22.04 7.77
C LEU A 475 17.33 22.16 8.14
N PRO A 476 17.68 22.57 9.37
CA PRO A 476 19.03 22.36 9.86
C PRO A 476 19.42 20.87 9.72
N PHE A 477 20.64 20.60 9.28
CA PHE A 477 21.04 19.24 8.89
C PHE A 477 20.96 18.23 10.03
N ASN A 478 21.37 18.62 11.24
CA ASN A 478 21.19 17.82 12.45
C ASN A 478 19.70 17.50 12.73
N THR A 479 18.79 18.48 12.57
CA THR A 479 17.36 18.26 12.73
C THR A 479 16.80 17.30 11.69
N PHE A 480 17.30 17.35 10.45
CA PHE A 480 16.96 16.35 9.44
C PHE A 480 17.38 14.95 9.89
N VAL A 481 18.62 14.78 10.39
CA VAL A 481 19.12 13.49 10.88
C VAL A 481 18.29 12.97 12.04
N ASP A 482 17.99 13.79 13.04
CA ASP A 482 17.15 13.41 14.18
C ASP A 482 15.77 12.93 13.75
N ASN A 483 15.16 13.62 12.78
CA ASN A 483 13.87 13.23 12.22
C ASN A 483 13.94 11.89 11.49
N GLN A 484 15.01 11.61 10.73
CA GLN A 484 15.18 10.32 10.06
C GLN A 484 15.34 9.18 11.07
N ILE A 485 16.14 9.39 12.13
CA ILE A 485 16.33 8.41 13.19
C ILE A 485 15.00 8.15 13.92
N LYS A 486 14.24 9.20 14.24
CA LYS A 486 12.93 9.08 14.88
C LYS A 486 11.95 8.29 14.02
N GLN A 487 11.80 8.67 12.75
CA GLN A 487 10.92 7.97 11.80
C GLN A 487 11.28 6.49 11.69
N TYR A 488 12.57 6.14 11.70
CA TYR A 488 13.00 4.75 11.65
C TYR A 488 12.65 3.97 12.93
N LYS A 489 12.81 4.59 14.10
CA LYS A 489 12.46 3.99 15.41
C LYS A 489 10.96 3.76 15.58
N ASP A 490 10.12 4.58 14.94
CA ASP A 490 8.66 4.43 14.99
C ASP A 490 8.17 3.16 14.26
N VAL A 491 8.99 2.58 13.37
CA VAL A 491 8.62 1.41 12.54
C VAL A 491 9.47 0.16 12.77
N VAL A 492 10.66 0.30 13.35
CA VAL A 492 11.62 -0.81 13.55
C VAL A 492 12.23 -0.76 14.95
N SER A 493 12.16 -1.88 15.67
CA SER A 493 12.91 -2.09 16.92
C SER A 493 14.41 -2.12 16.63
N ILE A 494 15.14 -1.16 17.18
CA ILE A 494 16.60 -1.08 17.06
C ILE A 494 17.29 -1.30 18.41
N TYR A 495 18.47 -1.92 18.36
CA TYR A 495 19.32 -2.25 19.50
C TYR A 495 20.73 -1.70 19.27
N ASN A 496 21.49 -1.51 20.34
CA ASN A 496 22.91 -1.13 20.29
C ASN A 496 23.19 0.09 19.40
N ALA A 497 22.26 1.06 19.39
CA ALA A 497 22.32 2.22 18.53
C ALA A 497 23.37 3.23 19.00
N SER A 498 24.18 3.74 18.07
CA SER A 498 25.14 4.82 18.29
C SER A 498 25.07 5.84 17.17
N LEU A 499 25.27 7.12 17.51
CA LEU A 499 25.32 8.22 16.56
C LEU A 499 26.63 8.98 16.76
N LYS A 500 27.38 9.17 15.68
CA LYS A 500 28.64 9.93 15.69
C LYS A 500 28.67 10.93 14.55
N GLU A 501 29.15 12.13 14.86
CA GLU A 501 29.46 13.16 13.87
C GLU A 501 30.93 13.00 13.44
N VAL A 502 31.17 12.97 12.13
CA VAL A 502 32.50 12.77 11.56
C VAL A 502 32.66 13.72 10.36
N ASN A 503 33.87 14.23 10.13
CA ASN A 503 34.19 14.92 8.88
C ASN A 503 34.89 13.95 7.93
N ASN A 504 34.40 13.84 6.69
CA ASN A 504 35.01 13.04 5.63
C ASN A 504 34.97 13.81 4.29
N HIS A 505 35.27 13.12 3.18
CA HIS A 505 35.28 13.72 1.83
C HIS A 505 33.89 14.23 1.36
N LEU A 506 32.81 13.84 2.02
CA LEU A 506 31.44 14.32 1.79
C LEU A 506 31.05 15.48 2.73
N GLY A 507 32.01 16.01 3.50
CA GLY A 507 31.81 17.07 4.48
C GLY A 507 31.52 16.53 5.87
N THR A 508 30.76 17.29 6.66
CA THR A 508 30.26 16.84 7.97
C THR A 508 29.16 15.82 7.76
N VAL A 509 29.31 14.64 8.35
CA VAL A 509 28.38 13.52 8.21
C VAL A 509 27.97 12.99 9.59
N TYR A 510 26.78 12.40 9.64
CA TYR A 510 26.28 11.71 10.82
C TYR A 510 26.18 10.22 10.53
N ILE A 511 26.87 9.40 11.31
CA ILE A 511 26.89 7.94 11.16
C ILE A 511 26.07 7.35 12.31
N HIS A 512 24.97 6.72 11.96
CA HIS A 512 24.07 5.98 12.84
C HIS A 512 24.29 4.48 12.64
N GLU A 513 24.87 3.81 13.63
CA GLU A 513 25.11 2.38 13.63
C GLU A 513 24.15 1.72 14.62
N PHE A 514 23.47 0.66 14.23
CA PHE A 514 22.53 -0.05 15.09
C PHE A 514 22.30 -1.48 14.61
N GLU A 515 21.66 -2.27 15.44
CA GLU A 515 21.25 -3.63 15.14
C GLU A 515 19.72 -3.72 15.15
N THR A 516 19.19 -4.62 14.34
CA THR A 516 17.79 -5.06 14.38
C THR A 516 17.77 -6.53 14.82
N GLU A 517 16.60 -7.16 14.86
CA GLU A 517 16.51 -8.59 15.19
C GLU A 517 17.36 -9.49 14.27
N THR A 518 17.60 -9.09 13.02
CA THR A 518 18.22 -9.95 12.00
C THR A 518 19.40 -9.32 11.26
N HIS A 519 19.62 -8.01 11.41
CA HIS A 519 20.61 -7.27 10.62
C HIS A 519 21.40 -6.29 11.48
N GLN A 520 22.68 -6.15 11.13
CA GLN A 520 23.52 -5.01 11.49
C GLN A 520 23.41 -3.95 10.40
N VAL A 521 23.30 -2.68 10.81
CA VAL A 521 23.01 -1.55 9.92
C VAL A 521 23.94 -0.38 10.21
N ILE A 522 24.50 0.20 9.14
CA ILE A 522 25.18 1.50 9.16
C ILE A 522 24.40 2.43 8.26
N VAL A 523 23.98 3.57 8.79
CA VAL A 523 23.39 4.66 8.02
C VAL A 523 24.28 5.88 8.15
N MET A 524 24.76 6.42 7.03
CA MET A 524 25.47 7.69 7.00
C MET A 524 24.58 8.73 6.32
N TYR A 525 24.30 9.81 7.03
CA TYR A 525 23.61 10.99 6.51
C TYR A 525 24.65 12.05 6.16
N PHE A 526 24.47 12.70 5.02
CA PHE A 526 25.35 13.77 4.54
C PHE A 526 24.56 14.81 3.75
N GLN A 527 25.11 16.01 3.63
CA GLN A 527 24.49 17.12 2.91
C GLN A 527 25.43 17.61 1.81
N ASN A 528 24.88 17.86 0.62
CA ASN A 528 25.60 18.52 -0.46
C ASN A 528 24.68 19.48 -1.21
N ASN A 529 25.14 20.70 -1.48
CA ASN A 529 24.39 21.74 -2.21
C ASN A 529 22.94 21.94 -1.71
N GLY A 530 22.73 21.91 -0.39
CA GLY A 530 21.40 22.09 0.21
C GLY A 530 20.49 20.85 0.16
N HIS A 531 20.93 19.75 -0.45
CA HIS A 531 20.22 18.48 -0.51
C HIS A 531 20.75 17.49 0.53
N TYR A 532 19.86 16.65 1.06
CA TYR A 532 20.20 15.61 2.04
C TYR A 532 20.25 14.25 1.39
N TYR A 533 21.25 13.48 1.77
CA TYR A 533 21.54 12.16 1.21
C TYR A 533 21.70 11.15 2.34
N GLN A 534 21.45 9.89 1.99
CA GLN A 534 21.66 8.77 2.87
C GLN A 534 22.41 7.67 2.13
N TYR A 535 23.51 7.20 2.74
CA TYR A 535 24.10 5.90 2.47
C TYR A 535 23.63 4.94 3.55
N LYS A 536 23.16 3.75 3.17
CA LYS A 536 22.75 2.70 4.11
C LYS A 536 23.38 1.38 3.72
N TYR A 537 24.18 0.80 4.60
CA TYR A 537 24.60 -0.59 4.53
C TYR A 537 23.80 -1.42 5.52
N SER A 538 23.16 -2.49 5.05
CA SER A 538 22.35 -3.41 5.86
C SER A 538 22.70 -4.84 5.48
N ALA A 539 23.07 -5.66 6.46
CA ALA A 539 23.38 -7.06 6.21
C ALA A 539 22.98 -7.95 7.38
N LEU A 540 22.63 -9.19 7.09
CA LEU A 540 22.47 -10.23 8.11
C LEU A 540 23.74 -10.32 8.95
N ASP A 541 23.61 -10.53 10.26
CA ASP A 541 24.74 -10.51 11.21
C ASP A 541 25.91 -11.38 10.77
N LYS A 542 25.62 -12.57 10.22
CA LYS A 542 26.63 -13.52 9.72
C LYS A 542 27.40 -13.03 8.48
N SER A 543 26.85 -12.06 7.76
CA SER A 543 27.40 -11.54 6.50
C SER A 543 27.94 -10.11 6.64
N PHE A 544 27.63 -9.40 7.73
CA PHE A 544 27.98 -8.00 7.90
C PHE A 544 29.49 -7.76 7.81
N LYS A 545 30.28 -8.41 8.67
CA LYS A 545 31.75 -8.28 8.64
C LYS A 545 32.38 -8.74 7.32
N LYS A 546 31.77 -9.72 6.66
CA LYS A 546 32.27 -10.28 5.39
C LYS A 546 32.25 -9.22 4.28
N TYR A 547 31.20 -8.40 4.20
CA TYR A 547 31.00 -7.47 3.09
C TYR A 547 31.20 -6.00 3.48
N LEU A 548 31.47 -5.70 4.75
CA LEU A 548 31.64 -4.34 5.25
C LEU A 548 32.70 -3.55 4.46
N ASN A 549 33.89 -4.12 4.23
CA ASN A 549 34.94 -3.41 3.49
C ASN A 549 34.51 -3.07 2.05
N SER A 550 33.90 -4.02 1.34
CA SER A 550 33.40 -3.78 -0.02
C SER A 550 32.22 -2.79 -0.03
N ALA A 551 31.39 -2.77 1.01
CA ALA A 551 30.33 -1.80 1.18
C ALA A 551 30.90 -0.39 1.38
N LEU A 552 31.95 -0.24 2.19
CA LEU A 552 32.63 1.04 2.41
C LEU A 552 33.32 1.56 1.14
N LEU A 553 33.82 0.70 0.26
CA LEU A 553 34.31 1.14 -1.06
C LEU A 553 33.22 1.82 -1.91
N ILE A 554 31.96 1.40 -1.77
CA ILE A 554 30.83 2.07 -2.44
C ILE A 554 30.63 3.46 -1.86
N LEU A 555 30.69 3.60 -0.53
CA LEU A 555 30.60 4.89 0.15
C LEU A 555 31.71 5.84 -0.30
N ASP A 556 32.96 5.37 -0.34
CA ASP A 556 34.13 6.16 -0.74
C ASP A 556 34.11 6.55 -2.23
N SER A 557 33.31 5.87 -3.05
CA SER A 557 33.16 6.17 -4.47
C SER A 557 32.13 7.26 -4.78
N ILE A 558 31.35 7.71 -3.80
CA ILE A 558 30.29 8.69 -4.02
C ILE A 558 30.92 10.01 -4.48
N SER A 559 30.57 10.44 -5.68
CA SER A 559 31.01 11.72 -6.25
C SER A 559 29.81 12.50 -6.76
N PHE A 560 29.68 13.76 -6.38
CA PHE A 560 28.60 14.62 -6.84
C PHE A 560 28.88 15.17 -8.24
N LYS A 561 27.83 15.30 -9.07
CA LYS A 561 27.89 15.85 -10.43
C LYS A 561 28.00 17.37 -10.43
#